data_AF-A0AAC8Q388-F1
#
_entry.id   AF-A0AAC8Q388-F1
#
_cell.length_a   1.000
_cell.length_b   1.000
_cell.length_c   1.000
_cell.angle_alpha   90.00
_cell.angle_beta   90.00
_cell.angle_gamma   90.00
#
_symmetry.space_group_name_H-M   'P 1'
#
loop_
_entity.id
_entity.type
_entity.pdbx_description
1 polymer ?
#
loop_
_entity_poly.entity_id
_entity_poly.type
_entity_poly.pdbx_seq_one_letter_code
_entity_poly.pdbx_strand_id
1 'polypeptide(L)'
;MAARFKNLDGSLPHPLGNVFKWAVGDKLAGKRRKSPDTAPMRRVEPDLAVLATPPAAGEGARLTWLGHASWLVQLDGVSLLIDPALRDTITGFIRRNVGPGVPMEKLPPITATLVSHNHFDHLDMPTVRQVGAPVVSGLGMARYFHAGSPPVTELDWWGSTKVGPVTVHFVPAQHWSRRGLNDVNETLWGGFVVEGSSACVYHSGDTAYFDGFQEIGRRFPALDAAMLPIGAYDPGWFMEKQHMNPEQAVRAYEDLGARHFLAMHWGTFKLTDEPLDEPPSAWTPSGAAGSCPASRSTCSPWERASPCVARDDAPGLRQGGRCAVRGEPCSCPSSSPSPSTRLPSPPSPSRAGGPAPAATRRWSPSAAPSPSATPARCAATPSAPPPRAAPCSPSWPARMAPSPPPPPRRRAAPSSSSRAASTPGRSTARTPASGCCATCSTARRCRACSSR
;
A
#
# COMPACT_ATOMS: atom_id res chain seq x y z
N MET A 1 24.98 14.55 11.52
CA MET A 1 25.47 13.39 10.73
C MET A 1 24.85 13.48 9.34
N ALA A 2 25.40 12.78 8.34
CA ALA A 2 24.68 12.60 7.08
C ALA A 2 23.53 11.60 7.30
N ALA A 3 22.38 11.85 6.68
CA ALA A 3 21.27 10.89 6.65
C ALA A 3 21.73 9.59 5.94
N ARG A 4 21.39 8.43 6.51
CA ARG A 4 21.72 7.12 5.92
C ARG A 4 20.97 6.88 4.61
N PHE A 5 19.69 7.27 4.56
CA PHE A 5 18.85 7.17 3.37
C PHE A 5 18.38 8.55 2.89
N LYS A 6 18.03 8.65 1.60
CA LYS A 6 17.57 9.86 0.91
C LYS A 6 16.56 9.49 -0.17
N ASN A 7 15.76 10.45 -0.62
CA ASN A 7 14.89 10.27 -1.78
C ASN A 7 15.70 10.15 -3.07
N LEU A 8 15.07 9.66 -4.15
CA LEU A 8 15.70 9.49 -5.47
C LEU A 8 16.18 10.82 -6.08
N ASP A 9 15.46 11.92 -5.81
CA ASP A 9 15.87 13.29 -6.17
C ASP A 9 16.97 13.87 -5.25
N GLY A 10 17.45 13.08 -4.28
CA GLY A 10 18.42 13.50 -3.27
C GLY A 10 17.85 14.35 -2.15
N SER A 11 16.53 14.60 -2.11
CA SER A 11 15.89 15.44 -1.11
C SER A 11 15.92 14.82 0.30
N LEU A 12 15.69 15.70 1.28
CA LEU A 12 15.66 15.42 2.71
C LEU A 12 14.41 16.08 3.33
N PRO A 13 13.90 15.56 4.46
CA PRO A 13 12.77 16.16 5.17
C PRO A 13 13.06 17.60 5.62
N HIS A 14 11.99 18.35 5.87
CA HIS A 14 12.07 19.74 6.29
C HIS A 14 12.90 19.92 7.59
N PRO A 15 13.75 20.96 7.69
CA PRO A 15 14.54 21.22 8.88
C PRO A 15 13.62 21.58 10.07
N LEU A 16 14.10 21.32 11.30
CA LEU A 16 13.32 21.52 12.53
C LEU A 16 12.72 22.93 12.67
N GLY A 17 13.37 23.95 12.10
CA GLY A 17 12.85 25.33 12.05
C GLY A 17 11.55 25.46 11.26
N ASN A 18 11.36 24.69 10.17
CA ASN A 18 10.10 24.67 9.40
C ASN A 18 9.00 23.96 10.19
N VAL A 19 9.34 22.87 10.88
CA VAL A 19 8.41 22.14 11.77
C VAL A 19 7.93 23.06 12.89
N PHE A 20 8.83 23.81 13.53
CA PHE A 20 8.50 24.80 14.56
C PHE A 20 7.68 25.97 13.99
N LYS A 21 8.06 26.49 12.81
CA LYS A 21 7.30 27.52 12.09
C LYS A 21 5.85 27.10 11.92
N TRP A 22 5.57 25.92 11.37
CA TRP A 22 4.20 25.45 11.18
C TRP A 22 3.51 25.11 12.51
N ALA A 23 4.08 24.20 13.29
CA ALA A 23 3.43 23.63 14.48
C ALA A 23 3.15 24.66 15.59
N VAL A 24 4.00 25.67 15.72
CA VAL A 24 3.92 26.70 16.77
C VAL A 24 3.71 28.10 16.18
N GLY A 25 4.57 28.56 15.28
CA GLY A 25 4.56 29.95 14.78
C GLY A 25 3.28 30.33 14.02
N ASP A 26 2.98 29.61 12.95
CA ASP A 26 1.80 29.81 12.11
C ASP A 26 0.51 29.40 12.84
N LYS A 27 0.59 28.52 13.86
CA LYS A 27 -0.52 28.21 14.78
C LYS A 27 -0.88 29.39 15.67
N LEU A 28 0.11 29.99 16.36
CA LEU A 28 -0.08 31.15 17.24
C LEU A 28 -0.44 32.41 16.46
N ALA A 29 0.12 32.58 15.26
CA ALA A 29 -0.20 33.68 14.36
C ALA A 29 -1.57 33.53 13.64
N GLY A 30 -2.32 32.46 13.90
CA GLY A 30 -3.63 32.21 13.29
C GLY A 30 -3.61 31.93 11.78
N LYS A 31 -2.44 31.62 11.21
CA LYS A 31 -2.21 31.38 9.78
C LYS A 31 -2.49 29.95 9.35
N ARG A 32 -2.40 28.98 10.26
CA ARG A 32 -2.89 27.61 10.02
C ARG A 32 -4.38 27.64 9.76
N ARG A 33 -4.82 26.91 8.72
CA ARG A 33 -6.23 26.66 8.48
C ARG A 33 -6.83 25.94 9.69
N LYS A 34 -8.01 26.37 10.13
CA LYS A 34 -8.74 25.75 11.23
C LYS A 34 -9.79 24.81 10.67
N SER A 35 -9.78 23.57 11.14
CA SER A 35 -10.72 22.52 10.78
C SER A 35 -10.94 21.61 12.00
N PRO A 36 -12.08 20.88 12.09
CA PRO A 36 -12.37 20.02 13.24
C PRO A 36 -11.38 18.86 13.41
N ASP A 37 -11.18 18.41 14.65
CA ASP A 37 -10.37 17.22 14.97
C ASP A 37 -11.08 15.89 14.62
N THR A 38 -12.38 15.94 14.29
CA THR A 38 -13.23 14.78 13.95
C THR A 38 -14.21 15.14 12.83
N ALA A 39 -14.60 14.16 12.01
CA ALA A 39 -15.53 14.35 10.90
C ALA A 39 -16.35 13.06 10.63
N PRO A 40 -17.59 13.17 10.13
CA PRO A 40 -18.47 12.02 9.93
C PRO A 40 -17.99 11.14 8.76
N MET A 41 -17.44 9.95 9.07
CA MET A 41 -17.07 8.95 8.05
C MET A 41 -18.13 7.86 7.95
N ARG A 42 -18.40 7.40 6.72
CA ARG A 42 -19.18 6.18 6.49
C ARG A 42 -18.36 4.95 6.89
N ARG A 43 -18.62 4.39 8.06
CA ARG A 43 -18.18 3.02 8.40
C ARG A 43 -19.08 2.00 7.70
N VAL A 44 -18.49 0.88 7.30
CA VAL A 44 -19.18 -0.32 6.77
C VAL A 44 -18.74 -1.48 7.65
N GLU A 45 -19.69 -2.27 8.16
CA GLU A 45 -19.32 -3.47 8.94
C GLU A 45 -18.79 -4.56 8.00
N PRO A 46 -17.67 -5.22 8.34
CA PRO A 46 -17.04 -6.21 7.48
C PRO A 46 -17.80 -7.55 7.53
N ASP A 47 -17.86 -8.24 6.38
CA ASP A 47 -18.26 -9.65 6.35
C ASP A 47 -17.12 -10.52 6.88
N LEU A 48 -17.17 -10.82 8.18
CA LEU A 48 -16.16 -11.61 8.88
C LEU A 48 -16.10 -13.07 8.38
N ALA A 49 -17.18 -13.61 7.82
CA ALA A 49 -17.20 -14.97 7.29
C ALA A 49 -16.44 -15.04 5.96
N VAL A 50 -16.62 -14.02 5.10
CA VAL A 50 -15.82 -13.85 3.88
C VAL A 50 -14.35 -13.61 4.22
N LEU A 51 -14.03 -12.72 5.17
CA LEU A 51 -12.64 -12.41 5.54
C LEU A 51 -11.90 -13.56 6.23
N ALA A 52 -12.60 -14.48 6.90
CA ALA A 52 -12.01 -15.60 7.63
C ALA A 52 -11.17 -16.54 6.76
N THR A 53 -11.43 -16.59 5.45
CA THR A 53 -10.64 -17.39 4.48
C THR A 53 -10.19 -16.50 3.31
N PRO A 54 -8.87 -16.34 3.06
CA PRO A 54 -8.38 -15.61 1.89
C PRO A 54 -8.75 -16.33 0.57
N PRO A 55 -8.91 -15.61 -0.55
CA PRO A 55 -9.19 -16.21 -1.87
C PRO A 55 -8.12 -17.24 -2.27
N ALA A 56 -8.51 -18.30 -2.97
CA ALA A 56 -7.60 -19.34 -3.45
C ALA A 56 -6.66 -18.84 -4.56
N ALA A 57 -5.61 -19.60 -4.86
CA ALA A 57 -4.74 -19.30 -6.01
C ALA A 57 -5.55 -19.39 -7.31
N GLY A 58 -5.47 -18.36 -8.14
CA GLY A 58 -6.30 -18.15 -9.34
C GLY A 58 -7.55 -17.28 -9.11
N GLU A 59 -7.98 -17.06 -7.86
CA GLU A 59 -9.10 -16.16 -7.53
C GLU A 59 -8.61 -14.72 -7.34
N GLY A 60 -9.47 -13.72 -7.62
CA GLY A 60 -9.11 -12.30 -7.53
C GLY A 60 -8.76 -11.84 -6.11
N ALA A 61 -7.83 -10.89 -6.00
CA ALA A 61 -7.42 -10.31 -4.72
C ALA A 61 -8.59 -9.62 -3.99
N ARG A 62 -8.71 -9.84 -2.67
CA ARG A 62 -9.67 -9.16 -1.80
C ARG A 62 -8.94 -8.09 -0.98
N LEU A 63 -9.37 -6.84 -1.13
CA LEU A 63 -8.72 -5.66 -0.53
C LEU A 63 -9.69 -5.01 0.46
N THR A 64 -9.32 -4.97 1.74
CA THR A 64 -10.17 -4.41 2.82
C THR A 64 -9.45 -3.27 3.52
N TRP A 65 -10.00 -2.06 3.39
CA TRP A 65 -9.47 -0.88 4.07
C TRP A 65 -9.81 -0.91 5.56
N LEU A 66 -8.81 -0.70 6.43
CA LEU A 66 -8.97 -0.68 7.89
C LEU A 66 -8.94 0.75 8.45
N GLY A 67 -8.92 1.76 7.58
CA GLY A 67 -8.71 3.17 7.91
C GLY A 67 -7.23 3.56 7.87
N HIS A 68 -6.96 4.84 7.67
CA HIS A 68 -5.63 5.42 7.43
C HIS A 68 -4.91 4.76 6.24
N ALA A 69 -3.64 4.39 6.37
CA ALA A 69 -2.92 3.55 5.41
C ALA A 69 -3.06 2.03 5.68
N SER A 70 -3.85 1.63 6.70
CA SER A 70 -3.96 0.22 7.09
C SER A 70 -4.85 -0.59 6.13
N TRP A 71 -4.31 -1.67 5.57
CA TRP A 71 -5.03 -2.56 4.64
C TRP A 71 -4.86 -4.04 5.00
N LEU A 72 -5.94 -4.79 4.92
CA LEU A 72 -5.93 -6.25 4.84
C LEU A 72 -6.02 -6.65 3.36
N VAL A 73 -4.98 -7.29 2.84
CA VAL A 73 -4.85 -7.76 1.45
C VAL A 73 -4.84 -9.28 1.47
N GLN A 74 -5.80 -9.91 0.80
CA GLN A 74 -5.92 -11.37 0.74
C GLN A 74 -5.83 -11.87 -0.72
N LEU A 75 -4.91 -12.78 -0.99
CA LEU A 75 -4.55 -13.28 -2.33
C LEU A 75 -3.84 -14.63 -2.21
N ASP A 76 -4.04 -15.55 -3.15
CA ASP A 76 -3.38 -16.88 -3.21
C ASP A 76 -3.34 -17.66 -1.87
N GLY A 77 -4.40 -17.58 -1.06
CA GLY A 77 -4.48 -18.28 0.23
C GLY A 77 -3.71 -17.63 1.38
N VAL A 78 -3.13 -16.44 1.20
CA VAL A 78 -2.46 -15.67 2.28
C VAL A 78 -3.23 -14.40 2.65
N SER A 79 -3.04 -13.94 3.89
CA SER A 79 -3.53 -12.65 4.38
C SER A 79 -2.35 -11.77 4.77
N LEU A 80 -2.17 -10.64 4.08
CA LEU A 80 -1.15 -9.64 4.36
C LEU A 80 -1.79 -8.45 5.06
N LEU A 81 -1.12 -7.93 6.10
CA LEU A 81 -1.57 -6.75 6.83
C LEU A 81 -0.57 -5.61 6.63
N ILE A 82 -0.97 -4.59 5.86
CA ILE A 82 -0.10 -3.45 5.50
C ILE A 82 -0.35 -2.30 6.47
N ASP A 83 0.73 -1.67 6.95
CA ASP A 83 0.75 -0.46 7.80
C ASP A 83 -0.31 -0.42 8.92
N PRO A 84 -0.36 -1.40 9.84
CA PRO A 84 -1.46 -1.53 10.79
C PRO A 84 -1.36 -0.60 12.01
N ALA A 85 -2.07 0.53 11.97
CA ALA A 85 -2.29 1.43 13.11
C ALA A 85 -3.73 1.33 13.62
N LEU A 86 -4.10 0.16 14.12
CA LEU A 86 -5.50 -0.21 14.41
C LEU A 86 -6.03 0.30 15.77
N ARG A 87 -5.17 0.87 16.62
CA ARG A 87 -5.55 1.43 17.93
C ARG A 87 -6.24 2.79 17.82
N ASP A 88 -6.92 3.17 18.91
CA ASP A 88 -7.63 4.46 19.04
C ASP A 88 -6.72 5.70 19.14
N THR A 89 -5.40 5.52 19.33
CA THR A 89 -4.43 6.62 19.40
C THR A 89 -3.08 6.26 18.77
N ILE A 90 -2.57 7.15 17.92
CA ILE A 90 -1.14 7.21 17.58
C ILE A 90 -0.45 8.18 18.56
N THR A 91 0.82 7.93 18.87
CA THR A 91 1.67 8.66 19.85
C THR A 91 1.10 8.83 21.28
N GLY A 92 -0.12 8.35 21.56
CA GLY A 92 -0.85 8.57 22.81
C GLY A 92 -1.70 9.85 22.83
N PHE A 93 -1.57 10.73 21.84
CA PHE A 93 -2.19 12.07 21.85
C PHE A 93 -3.14 12.31 20.66
N ILE A 94 -2.79 11.84 19.45
CA ILE A 94 -3.64 12.01 18.28
C ILE A 94 -4.64 10.86 18.26
N ARG A 95 -5.93 11.19 18.39
CA ARG A 95 -7.03 10.22 18.40
C ARG A 95 -7.41 9.78 16.99
N ARG A 96 -7.83 8.52 16.89
CA ARG A 96 -8.51 7.94 15.73
C ARG A 96 -9.93 8.51 15.65
N ASN A 97 -10.31 9.05 14.50
CA ASN A 97 -11.63 9.62 14.24
C ASN A 97 -12.72 8.54 14.15
N VAL A 98 -12.44 7.43 13.45
CA VAL A 98 -13.33 6.27 13.34
C VAL A 98 -12.55 4.98 13.53
N GLY A 99 -13.13 4.08 14.36
CA GLY A 99 -12.59 2.76 14.67
C GLY A 99 -12.21 1.93 13.43
N PRO A 100 -11.26 0.99 13.55
CA PRO A 100 -10.76 0.23 12.41
C PRO A 100 -11.87 -0.54 11.68
N GLY A 101 -11.70 -0.68 10.36
CA GLY A 101 -12.66 -1.38 9.50
C GLY A 101 -12.94 -2.81 9.98
N VAL A 102 -11.87 -3.53 10.34
CA VAL A 102 -11.92 -4.79 11.10
C VAL A 102 -11.23 -4.56 12.45
N PRO A 103 -11.91 -4.78 13.59
CA PRO A 103 -11.30 -4.78 14.90
C PRO A 103 -10.16 -5.79 15.03
N MET A 104 -9.13 -5.47 15.82
CA MET A 104 -7.88 -6.24 15.92
C MET A 104 -8.13 -7.68 16.42
N GLU A 105 -9.11 -7.88 17.30
CA GLU A 105 -9.55 -9.19 17.80
C GLU A 105 -10.42 -9.99 16.82
N LYS A 106 -10.71 -9.43 15.64
CA LYS A 106 -11.51 -10.03 14.56
C LYS A 106 -10.75 -10.18 13.24
N LEU A 107 -9.44 -9.92 13.25
CA LEU A 107 -8.59 -10.16 12.08
C LEU A 107 -8.51 -11.67 11.77
N PRO A 108 -8.49 -12.08 10.49
CA PRO A 108 -8.15 -13.44 10.12
C PRO A 108 -6.66 -13.74 10.42
N PRO A 109 -6.22 -15.01 10.36
CA PRO A 109 -4.80 -15.36 10.50
C PRO A 109 -3.92 -14.62 9.50
N ILE A 110 -3.05 -13.75 9.99
CA ILE A 110 -2.14 -12.93 9.17
C ILE A 110 -0.87 -13.72 8.87
N THR A 111 -0.52 -13.82 7.58
CA THR A 111 0.66 -14.52 7.08
C THR A 111 1.93 -13.66 7.19
N ALA A 112 1.82 -12.36 6.91
CA ALA A 112 2.87 -11.39 7.18
C ALA A 112 2.30 -9.97 7.39
N THR A 113 3.03 -9.16 8.15
CA THR A 113 2.81 -7.72 8.27
C THR A 113 3.77 -6.98 7.33
N LEU A 114 3.28 -6.05 6.52
CA LEU A 114 4.09 -5.21 5.66
C LEU A 114 4.17 -3.80 6.26
N VAL A 115 5.37 -3.21 6.36
CA VAL A 115 5.59 -1.88 6.96
C VAL A 115 6.35 -0.98 5.99
N SER A 116 5.69 0.06 5.48
CA SER A 116 6.22 0.96 4.45
C SER A 116 7.39 1.80 4.97
N HIS A 117 7.23 2.35 6.17
CA HIS A 117 8.19 3.23 6.84
C HIS A 117 7.90 3.30 8.35
N ASN A 118 8.71 4.06 9.09
CA ASN A 118 8.75 3.98 10.55
C ASN A 118 7.83 4.96 11.30
N HIS A 119 6.97 5.77 10.66
CA HIS A 119 6.13 6.73 11.39
C HIS A 119 5.07 6.04 12.27
N PHE A 120 4.52 6.76 13.26
CA PHE A 120 3.74 6.16 14.36
C PHE A 120 2.34 5.65 13.96
N ASP A 121 1.89 6.04 12.78
CA ASP A 121 0.62 5.77 12.13
C ASP A 121 0.72 4.74 10.99
N HIS A 122 1.93 4.28 10.69
CA HIS A 122 2.19 3.13 9.81
C HIS A 122 2.81 1.97 10.59
N LEU A 123 3.73 2.28 11.52
CA LEU A 123 4.34 1.34 12.45
C LEU A 123 3.82 1.53 13.88
N ASP A 124 2.63 1.00 14.16
CA ASP A 124 2.14 0.84 15.54
C ASP A 124 2.69 -0.44 16.18
N MET A 125 3.85 -0.32 16.85
CA MET A 125 4.53 -1.45 17.50
C MET A 125 3.63 -2.32 18.41
N PRO A 126 2.65 -1.79 19.19
CA PRO A 126 1.66 -2.59 19.88
C PRO A 126 0.84 -3.49 18.95
N THR A 127 0.22 -2.93 17.90
CA THR A 127 -0.57 -3.70 16.93
C THR A 127 0.29 -4.78 16.24
N VAL A 128 1.48 -4.42 15.74
CA VAL A 128 2.38 -5.39 15.07
C VAL A 128 2.80 -6.54 16.01
N ARG A 129 3.07 -6.24 17.30
CA ARG A 129 3.39 -7.28 18.30
C ARG A 129 2.20 -8.16 18.65
N GLN A 130 0.98 -7.62 18.68
CA GLN A 130 -0.23 -8.38 18.95
C GLN A 130 -0.66 -9.26 17.75
N VAL A 131 -0.41 -8.81 16.52
CA VAL A 131 -0.61 -9.60 15.30
C VAL A 131 0.39 -10.75 15.20
N GLY A 132 1.63 -10.56 15.67
CA GLY A 132 2.63 -11.64 15.85
C GLY A 132 3.25 -12.21 14.56
N ALA A 133 2.65 -11.95 13.40
CA ALA A 133 3.11 -12.42 12.09
C ALA A 133 4.48 -11.83 11.69
N PRO A 134 5.31 -12.58 10.92
CA PRO A 134 6.56 -12.07 10.34
C PRO A 134 6.40 -10.72 9.63
N VAL A 135 7.40 -9.86 9.72
CA VAL A 135 7.39 -8.51 9.16
C VAL A 135 8.25 -8.44 7.89
N VAL A 136 7.79 -7.72 6.87
CA VAL A 136 8.59 -7.29 5.72
C VAL A 136 8.61 -5.76 5.67
N SER A 137 9.79 -5.17 5.49
CA SER A 137 10.00 -3.72 5.62
C SER A 137 11.24 -3.25 4.86
N GLY A 138 11.38 -1.94 4.67
CA GLY A 138 12.63 -1.30 4.23
C GLY A 138 13.83 -1.51 5.18
N LEU A 139 15.05 -1.40 4.63
CA LEU A 139 16.33 -1.51 5.33
C LEU A 139 16.41 -0.70 6.64
N GLY A 140 17.05 -1.28 7.66
CA GLY A 140 17.30 -0.69 8.98
C GLY A 140 16.15 -0.80 9.99
N MET A 141 14.94 -1.20 9.59
CA MET A 141 13.76 -1.28 10.45
C MET A 141 13.91 -2.26 11.62
N ALA A 142 14.71 -3.32 11.48
CA ALA A 142 14.92 -4.35 12.49
C ALA A 142 15.41 -3.78 13.83
N ARG A 143 15.98 -2.56 13.86
CA ARG A 143 16.35 -1.87 15.12
C ARG A 143 15.18 -1.64 16.08
N TYR A 144 13.93 -1.63 15.59
CA TYR A 144 12.74 -1.50 16.44
C TYR A 144 12.21 -2.87 16.93
N PHE A 145 12.71 -3.97 16.38
CA PHE A 145 12.25 -5.34 16.65
C PHE A 145 13.25 -6.06 17.55
N HIS A 146 12.85 -6.21 18.81
CA HIS A 146 13.69 -6.70 19.90
C HIS A 146 13.43 -8.21 20.13
N ALA A 147 14.20 -8.87 20.99
CA ALA A 147 13.91 -10.26 21.38
C ALA A 147 12.44 -10.43 21.82
N GLY A 148 11.75 -11.43 21.27
CA GLY A 148 10.31 -11.64 21.46
C GLY A 148 9.38 -10.79 20.56
N SER A 149 9.92 -9.94 19.68
CA SER A 149 9.16 -9.35 18.57
C SER A 149 9.14 -10.31 17.37
N PRO A 150 8.20 -10.16 16.41
CA PRO A 150 8.19 -10.97 15.19
C PRO A 150 9.49 -10.82 14.38
N PRO A 151 9.90 -11.84 13.60
CA PRO A 151 11.09 -11.76 12.74
C PRO A 151 10.88 -10.76 11.61
N VAL A 152 11.93 -10.02 11.24
CA VAL A 152 11.90 -8.98 10.20
C VAL A 152 12.72 -9.41 8.98
N THR A 153 12.11 -9.33 7.80
CA THR A 153 12.81 -9.34 6.51
C THR A 153 13.01 -7.89 6.06
N GLU A 154 14.25 -7.45 5.97
CA GLU A 154 14.61 -6.14 5.43
C GLU A 154 14.85 -6.22 3.92
N LEU A 155 14.27 -5.29 3.16
CA LEU A 155 14.45 -5.14 1.71
C LEU A 155 15.00 -3.75 1.38
N ASP A 156 15.87 -3.68 0.38
CA ASP A 156 16.19 -2.43 -0.32
C ASP A 156 15.15 -2.17 -1.42
N TRP A 157 15.15 -0.98 -2.03
CA TRP A 157 14.29 -0.68 -3.16
C TRP A 157 14.56 -1.61 -4.35
N TRP A 158 13.48 -2.10 -4.95
CA TRP A 158 13.43 -3.17 -5.95
C TRP A 158 13.85 -4.56 -5.45
N GLY A 159 14.16 -4.70 -4.16
CA GLY A 159 14.28 -5.99 -3.49
C GLY A 159 12.92 -6.66 -3.31
N SER A 160 12.92 -7.99 -3.16
CA SER A 160 11.69 -8.79 -3.01
C SER A 160 11.88 -10.02 -2.15
N THR A 161 10.81 -10.48 -1.51
CA THR A 161 10.74 -11.75 -0.79
C THR A 161 9.47 -12.53 -1.15
N LYS A 162 9.41 -13.82 -0.79
CA LYS A 162 8.19 -14.65 -0.91
C LYS A 162 7.47 -14.71 0.43
N VAL A 163 6.14 -14.58 0.39
CA VAL A 163 5.25 -14.78 1.56
C VAL A 163 4.24 -15.85 1.20
N GLY A 164 4.60 -17.11 1.44
CA GLY A 164 3.89 -18.23 0.83
C GLY A 164 4.03 -18.19 -0.70
N PRO A 165 2.93 -18.27 -1.49
CA PRO A 165 2.99 -18.22 -2.95
C PRO A 165 3.27 -16.83 -3.52
N VAL A 166 2.78 -15.75 -2.90
CA VAL A 166 2.91 -14.38 -3.45
C VAL A 166 4.33 -13.82 -3.32
N THR A 167 4.72 -12.99 -4.27
CA THR A 167 5.93 -12.16 -4.19
C THR A 167 5.59 -10.80 -3.58
N VAL A 168 6.38 -10.36 -2.61
CA VAL A 168 6.30 -9.00 -2.06
C VAL A 168 7.57 -8.25 -2.47
N HIS A 169 7.40 -7.22 -3.29
CA HIS A 169 8.47 -6.31 -3.72
C HIS A 169 8.40 -5.02 -2.90
N PHE A 170 9.54 -4.52 -2.44
CA PHE A 170 9.64 -3.20 -1.83
C PHE A 170 10.09 -2.19 -2.90
N VAL A 171 9.36 -1.10 -3.08
CA VAL A 171 9.58 -0.14 -4.18
C VAL A 171 9.76 1.29 -3.65
N PRO A 172 10.40 2.20 -4.41
CA PRO A 172 10.63 3.57 -3.96
C PRO A 172 9.37 4.34 -3.56
N ALA A 173 9.58 5.35 -2.72
CA ALA A 173 8.63 6.40 -2.37
C ALA A 173 9.41 7.70 -2.09
N GLN A 174 8.80 8.86 -2.31
CA GLN A 174 9.38 10.17 -1.98
C GLN A 174 8.86 10.64 -0.61
N HIS A 175 9.55 10.23 0.46
CA HIS A 175 9.16 10.47 1.84
C HIS A 175 10.41 10.60 2.75
N TRP A 176 10.35 10.13 4.00
CA TRP A 176 11.41 10.21 5.00
C TRP A 176 11.14 9.21 6.14
N SER A 177 11.96 9.20 7.20
CA SER A 177 11.71 8.36 8.38
C SER A 177 12.20 8.99 9.69
N ARG A 178 11.44 8.84 10.79
CA ARG A 178 11.83 9.26 12.16
C ARG A 178 10.90 8.66 13.24
N ARG A 179 11.46 8.19 14.37
CA ARG A 179 10.68 7.92 15.61
C ARG A 179 11.22 8.59 16.86
N GLY A 180 12.50 8.92 16.88
CA GLY A 180 13.20 9.57 17.99
C GLY A 180 13.76 10.94 17.61
N LEU A 181 14.62 11.48 18.47
CA LEU A 181 15.23 12.80 18.22
C LEU A 181 16.32 12.72 17.14
N ASN A 182 17.09 11.63 17.12
CA ASN A 182 18.34 11.49 16.36
C ASN A 182 18.32 10.38 15.28
N ASP A 183 17.15 9.86 14.89
CA ASP A 183 17.02 8.75 13.92
C ASP A 183 16.43 9.16 12.56
N VAL A 184 16.57 10.44 12.19
CA VAL A 184 16.09 10.96 10.90
C VAL A 184 16.78 10.23 9.74
N ASN A 185 15.97 9.59 8.89
CA ASN A 185 16.38 8.84 7.72
C ASN A 185 17.37 7.69 8.01
N GLU A 186 17.28 7.09 9.20
CA GLU A 186 18.07 5.92 9.61
C GLU A 186 17.52 4.57 9.12
N THR A 187 16.24 4.56 8.72
CA THR A 187 15.53 3.42 8.12
C THR A 187 14.94 3.83 6.78
N LEU A 188 14.90 2.91 5.82
CA LEU A 188 14.35 3.15 4.49
C LEU A 188 12.80 3.20 4.54
N TRP A 189 12.22 3.97 3.63
CA TRP A 189 10.77 4.11 3.40
C TRP A 189 10.45 3.68 1.97
N GLY A 190 9.24 3.22 1.70
CA GLY A 190 8.86 2.73 0.37
C GLY A 190 7.44 2.20 0.32
N GLY A 191 6.98 1.87 -0.89
CA GLY A 191 5.75 1.13 -1.11
C GLY A 191 5.98 -0.39 -1.23
N PHE A 192 4.88 -1.14 -1.33
CA PHE A 192 4.88 -2.55 -1.65
C PHE A 192 4.12 -2.82 -2.95
N VAL A 193 4.68 -3.67 -3.81
CA VAL A 193 3.91 -4.39 -4.84
C VAL A 193 3.78 -5.84 -4.40
N VAL A 194 2.55 -6.33 -4.34
CA VAL A 194 2.22 -7.73 -4.04
C VAL A 194 1.76 -8.39 -5.33
N GLU A 195 2.53 -9.36 -5.80
CA GLU A 195 2.30 -10.12 -7.04
C GLU A 195 1.89 -11.55 -6.70
N GLY A 196 0.67 -11.94 -7.08
CA GLY A 196 0.14 -13.30 -6.96
C GLY A 196 -0.18 -13.92 -8.32
N SER A 197 -0.83 -15.07 -8.29
CA SER A 197 -1.15 -15.88 -9.48
C SER A 197 -2.24 -15.28 -10.38
N SER A 198 -3.08 -14.42 -9.82
CA SER A 198 -4.29 -13.86 -10.44
C SER A 198 -4.35 -12.33 -10.47
N ALA A 199 -3.55 -11.66 -9.63
CA ALA A 199 -3.61 -10.22 -9.42
C ALA A 199 -2.27 -9.63 -8.96
N CYS A 200 -2.04 -8.35 -9.29
CA CYS A 200 -0.90 -7.57 -8.84
C CYS A 200 -1.38 -6.25 -8.24
N VAL A 201 -1.04 -5.95 -6.98
CA VAL A 201 -1.56 -4.78 -6.25
C VAL A 201 -0.44 -3.96 -5.61
N TYR A 202 -0.57 -2.63 -5.68
CA TYR A 202 0.40 -1.66 -5.18
C TYR A 202 -0.16 -0.89 -3.99
N HIS A 203 0.66 -0.71 -2.95
CA HIS A 203 0.44 0.19 -1.82
C HIS A 203 1.64 1.12 -1.73
N SER A 204 1.45 2.43 -1.84
CA SER A 204 2.59 3.36 -1.93
C SER A 204 3.33 3.61 -0.62
N GLY A 205 2.76 3.22 0.53
CA GLY A 205 3.04 3.91 1.78
C GLY A 205 2.70 5.39 1.66
N ASP A 206 3.38 6.22 2.44
CA ASP A 206 3.37 7.67 2.25
C ASP A 206 4.43 8.10 1.23
N THR A 207 4.06 9.06 0.39
CA THR A 207 4.91 9.62 -0.65
C THR A 207 4.34 10.94 -1.15
N ALA A 208 5.21 11.86 -1.54
CA ALA A 208 4.87 12.93 -2.49
C ALA A 208 4.83 12.40 -3.93
N TYR A 209 4.44 13.27 -4.87
CA TYR A 209 4.51 12.95 -6.29
C TYR A 209 5.97 12.94 -6.79
N PHE A 210 6.34 11.89 -7.53
CA PHE A 210 7.70 11.69 -8.02
C PHE A 210 7.72 10.74 -9.25
N ASP A 211 8.72 10.90 -10.11
CA ASP A 211 8.84 10.17 -11.39
C ASP A 211 8.88 8.63 -11.25
N GLY A 212 9.17 8.12 -10.04
CA GLY A 212 9.23 6.69 -9.76
C GLY A 212 7.90 5.95 -9.96
N PHE A 213 6.75 6.64 -9.96
CA PHE A 213 5.46 6.02 -10.32
C PHE A 213 5.46 5.44 -11.74
N GLN A 214 6.05 6.14 -12.71
CA GLN A 214 6.19 5.65 -14.09
C GLN A 214 7.11 4.42 -14.15
N GLU A 215 8.19 4.40 -13.36
CA GLU A 215 9.11 3.25 -13.28
C GLU A 215 8.47 2.04 -12.58
N ILE A 216 7.60 2.25 -11.59
CA ILE A 216 6.78 1.20 -10.97
C ILE A 216 5.79 0.64 -12.00
N GLY A 217 5.01 1.49 -12.68
CA GLY A 217 4.08 1.06 -13.73
C GLY A 217 4.76 0.33 -14.90
N ARG A 218 5.96 0.78 -15.30
CA ARG A 218 6.78 0.12 -16.34
C ARG A 218 7.30 -1.26 -15.92
N ARG A 219 7.57 -1.48 -14.63
CA ARG A 219 8.02 -2.78 -14.09
C ARG A 219 6.85 -3.73 -13.80
N PHE A 220 5.71 -3.19 -13.41
CA PHE A 220 4.50 -3.94 -13.06
C PHE A 220 3.33 -3.50 -13.97
N PRO A 221 3.38 -3.79 -15.29
CA PRO A 221 2.43 -3.25 -16.30
C PRO A 221 1.00 -3.83 -16.21
N ALA A 222 0.69 -4.54 -15.14
CA ALA A 222 -0.59 -5.21 -14.90
C ALA A 222 -1.10 -4.97 -13.46
N LEU A 223 -0.82 -3.79 -12.88
CA LEU A 223 -1.37 -3.41 -11.57
C LEU A 223 -2.90 -3.33 -11.63
N ASP A 224 -3.55 -4.23 -10.91
CA ASP A 224 -5.01 -4.26 -10.80
C ASP A 224 -5.51 -3.18 -9.83
N ALA A 225 -4.78 -2.90 -8.75
CA ALA A 225 -5.13 -1.84 -7.81
C ALA A 225 -3.91 -1.04 -7.33
N ALA A 226 -4.08 0.27 -7.19
CA ALA A 226 -3.15 1.18 -6.54
C ALA A 226 -3.82 1.83 -5.31
N MET A 227 -3.30 1.53 -4.12
CA MET A 227 -3.66 2.14 -2.84
C MET A 227 -2.75 3.35 -2.62
N LEU A 228 -3.32 4.56 -2.66
CA LEU A 228 -2.58 5.83 -2.72
C LEU A 228 -3.10 6.85 -1.69
N PRO A 229 -2.21 7.59 -0.99
CA PRO A 229 -2.61 8.61 -0.02
C PRO A 229 -3.28 9.78 -0.72
N ILE A 230 -4.36 10.30 -0.13
CA ILE A 230 -5.00 11.56 -0.56
C ILE A 230 -5.10 12.61 0.55
N GLY A 231 -4.77 12.26 1.80
CA GLY A 231 -4.73 13.19 2.94
C GLY A 231 -3.30 13.46 3.42
N ALA A 232 -3.19 14.37 4.38
CA ALA A 232 -1.95 14.96 4.90
C ALA A 232 -1.20 15.93 3.96
N TYR A 233 -1.94 16.73 3.19
CA TYR A 233 -1.36 17.68 2.23
C TYR A 233 -1.39 19.17 2.66
N ASP A 234 -2.16 19.57 3.67
CA ASP A 234 -2.30 20.99 4.06
C ASP A 234 -1.43 21.31 5.29
N PRO A 235 -0.50 22.29 5.24
CA PRO A 235 -0.25 23.23 4.14
C PRO A 235 0.83 22.75 3.15
N GLY A 236 0.54 22.93 1.86
CA GLY A 236 1.37 22.45 0.75
C GLY A 236 2.85 22.81 0.84
N TRP A 237 3.19 24.06 1.19
CA TRP A 237 4.59 24.53 1.35
C TRP A 237 5.44 23.71 2.34
N PHE A 238 4.80 22.93 3.21
CA PHE A 238 5.41 22.05 4.20
C PHE A 238 5.18 20.55 3.91
N MET A 239 4.06 20.18 3.27
CA MET A 239 3.68 18.79 3.02
C MET A 239 4.01 18.26 1.61
N GLU A 240 4.09 19.11 0.58
CA GLU A 240 4.33 18.73 -0.84
C GLU A 240 5.62 17.92 -1.07
N LYS A 241 6.59 17.97 -0.14
CA LYS A 241 7.84 17.20 -0.22
C LYS A 241 7.73 15.76 0.28
N GLN A 242 6.61 15.40 0.89
CA GLN A 242 6.45 14.17 1.67
C GLN A 242 5.07 13.50 1.50
N HIS A 243 4.01 14.23 1.14
CA HIS A 243 2.69 13.66 0.81
C HIS A 243 2.12 14.25 -0.48
N MET A 244 1.33 13.45 -1.20
CA MET A 244 0.52 13.90 -2.32
C MET A 244 -0.77 14.58 -1.86
N ASN A 245 -1.21 15.59 -2.61
CA ASN A 245 -2.60 16.03 -2.60
C ASN A 245 -3.47 15.14 -3.53
N PRO A 246 -4.81 15.27 -3.53
CA PRO A 246 -5.69 14.43 -4.34
C PRO A 246 -5.42 14.49 -5.86
N GLU A 247 -5.06 15.66 -6.41
CA GLU A 247 -4.71 15.80 -7.84
C GLU A 247 -3.42 15.05 -8.19
N GLN A 248 -2.42 15.13 -7.31
CA GLN A 248 -1.16 14.39 -7.44
C GLN A 248 -1.37 12.88 -7.34
N ALA A 249 -2.27 12.43 -6.45
CA ALA A 249 -2.62 11.01 -6.32
C ALA A 249 -3.34 10.48 -7.58
N VAL A 250 -4.21 11.28 -8.21
CA VAL A 250 -4.82 10.93 -9.50
C VAL A 250 -3.77 10.85 -10.60
N ARG A 251 -2.81 11.79 -10.67
CA ARG A 251 -1.71 11.71 -11.65
C ARG A 251 -0.83 10.47 -11.41
N ALA A 252 -0.45 10.18 -10.17
CA ALA A 252 0.32 9.00 -9.81
C ALA A 252 -0.38 7.70 -10.26
N TYR A 253 -1.70 7.63 -10.13
CA TYR A 253 -2.52 6.52 -10.64
C TYR A 253 -2.47 6.39 -12.17
N GLU A 254 -2.50 7.51 -12.91
CA GLU A 254 -2.33 7.51 -14.37
C GLU A 254 -0.92 7.05 -14.77
N ASP A 255 0.13 7.53 -14.08
CA ASP A 255 1.54 7.14 -14.30
C ASP A 255 1.81 5.65 -13.99
N LEU A 256 1.13 5.10 -12.98
CA LEU A 256 1.18 3.67 -12.63
C LEU A 256 0.44 2.78 -13.65
N GLY A 257 -0.49 3.33 -14.43
CA GLY A 257 -1.32 2.58 -15.37
C GLY A 257 -2.30 1.58 -14.72
N ALA A 258 -2.59 1.73 -13.43
CA ALA A 258 -3.35 0.73 -12.65
C ALA A 258 -4.85 0.70 -13.03
N ARG A 259 -5.53 -0.45 -12.87
CA ARG A 259 -6.96 -0.56 -13.19
C ARG A 259 -7.84 0.18 -12.17
N HIS A 260 -7.61 -0.03 -10.88
CA HIS A 260 -8.41 0.52 -9.78
C HIS A 260 -7.61 1.50 -8.92
N PHE A 261 -8.23 2.64 -8.60
CA PHE A 261 -7.72 3.63 -7.65
C PHE A 261 -8.38 3.41 -6.28
N LEU A 262 -7.57 3.31 -5.22
CA LEU A 262 -8.05 3.11 -3.86
C LEU A 262 -7.45 4.20 -2.95
N ALA A 263 -8.28 5.16 -2.55
CA ALA A 263 -7.87 6.27 -1.70
C ALA A 263 -7.61 5.82 -0.25
N MET A 264 -6.46 6.22 0.31
CA MET A 264 -6.08 5.95 1.70
C MET A 264 -5.45 7.18 2.38
N HIS A 265 -4.96 7.03 3.61
CA HIS A 265 -4.32 8.10 4.40
C HIS A 265 -5.23 9.33 4.67
N TRP A 266 -6.55 9.12 4.72
CA TRP A 266 -7.55 10.17 5.00
C TRP A 266 -8.60 9.70 6.00
N GLY A 267 -9.46 10.62 6.47
CA GLY A 267 -10.63 10.33 7.32
C GLY A 267 -10.36 9.81 8.74
N THR A 268 -9.11 9.49 9.09
CA THR A 268 -8.81 8.56 10.20
C THR A 268 -7.99 9.18 11.33
N PHE A 269 -6.94 9.95 11.04
CA PHE A 269 -6.14 10.67 12.05
C PHE A 269 -5.94 12.12 11.64
N LYS A 270 -6.03 13.04 12.61
CA LYS A 270 -5.84 14.49 12.37
C LYS A 270 -4.34 14.84 12.44
N LEU A 271 -3.65 14.69 11.31
CA LEU A 271 -2.20 14.93 11.19
C LEU A 271 -1.85 16.38 10.82
N THR A 272 -2.74 17.04 10.08
CA THR A 272 -2.47 18.21 9.21
C THR A 272 -3.60 19.25 9.30
N ASP A 273 -3.62 20.26 8.43
CA ASP A 273 -4.58 21.38 8.50
C ASP A 273 -5.89 21.17 7.72
N GLU A 274 -6.00 20.21 6.80
CA GLU A 274 -7.24 19.96 6.04
C GLU A 274 -8.32 19.26 6.88
N PRO A 275 -9.63 19.49 6.63
CA PRO A 275 -10.71 18.70 7.22
C PRO A 275 -10.55 17.22 6.87
N LEU A 276 -10.88 16.32 7.81
CA LEU A 276 -10.68 14.87 7.61
C LEU A 276 -11.53 14.28 6.46
N ASP A 277 -12.65 14.90 6.15
CA ASP A 277 -13.66 14.55 5.15
C ASP A 277 -13.49 15.28 3.80
N GLU A 278 -12.63 16.29 3.73
CA GLU A 278 -12.37 17.04 2.50
C GLU A 278 -11.69 16.22 1.37
N PRO A 279 -10.65 15.38 1.63
CA PRO A 279 -9.81 14.84 0.56
C PRO A 279 -10.51 14.16 -0.64
N PRO A 280 -11.58 13.35 -0.48
CA PRO A 280 -12.28 12.75 -1.62
C PRO A 280 -13.03 13.77 -2.49
N SER A 281 -13.34 14.95 -1.92
CA SER A 281 -14.13 16.02 -2.55
C SER A 281 -13.29 17.19 -3.07
N ALA A 282 -12.04 17.32 -2.61
CA ALA A 282 -11.13 18.37 -3.05
C ALA A 282 -10.73 18.23 -4.54
N TRP A 283 -10.70 17.00 -5.07
CA TRP A 283 -10.47 16.77 -6.49
C TRP A 283 -11.56 17.40 -7.36
N THR A 284 -11.19 18.46 -8.07
CA THR A 284 -12.02 19.05 -9.13
C THR A 284 -11.39 18.78 -10.50
N PRO A 285 -12.11 18.17 -11.47
CA PRO A 285 -11.60 17.98 -12.83
C PRO A 285 -11.44 19.33 -13.54
N SER A 286 -10.20 19.79 -13.64
CA SER A 286 -9.85 21.10 -14.22
C SER A 286 -10.15 21.21 -15.71
N GLY A 287 -11.33 21.77 -16.03
CA GLY A 287 -11.51 22.60 -17.23
C GLY A 287 -11.48 21.89 -18.59
N ALA A 288 -12.23 20.81 -18.77
CA ALA A 288 -12.47 20.22 -20.09
C ALA A 288 -13.97 20.07 -20.40
N ALA A 289 -14.59 21.12 -20.93
CA ALA A 289 -15.91 21.04 -21.58
C ALA A 289 -15.78 20.39 -22.98
N GLY A 290 -15.28 19.16 -23.01
CA GLY A 290 -15.08 18.34 -24.22
C GLY A 290 -15.75 16.98 -24.04
N SER A 291 -16.49 16.53 -25.05
CA SER A 291 -17.28 15.30 -25.00
C SER A 291 -16.40 14.06 -24.73
N CYS A 292 -16.65 13.38 -23.61
CA CYS A 292 -15.97 12.13 -23.27
C CYS A 292 -16.26 11.04 -24.32
N PRO A 293 -15.25 10.42 -24.97
CA PRO A 293 -15.46 9.31 -25.88
C PRO A 293 -16.00 8.08 -25.13
N ALA A 294 -17.08 7.49 -25.64
CA ALA A 294 -17.88 6.47 -24.93
C ALA A 294 -17.20 5.09 -24.72
N SER A 295 -15.88 5.00 -24.85
CA SER A 295 -15.06 3.80 -24.67
C SER A 295 -14.13 3.83 -23.45
N ARG A 296 -14.14 4.92 -22.65
CA ARG A 296 -13.55 4.96 -21.30
C ARG A 296 -14.45 5.75 -20.36
N SER A 297 -15.35 5.05 -19.67
CA SER A 297 -16.28 5.65 -18.71
C SER A 297 -15.57 6.15 -17.43
N THR A 298 -15.11 7.40 -17.48
CA THR A 298 -14.64 8.15 -16.31
C THR A 298 -15.82 8.72 -15.52
N CYS A 299 -16.55 7.83 -14.85
CA CYS A 299 -17.02 8.13 -13.49
C CYS A 299 -15.84 8.64 -12.65
N SER A 300 -16.12 9.41 -11.61
CA SER A 300 -15.07 9.99 -10.76
C SER A 300 -14.19 8.89 -10.16
N PRO A 301 -12.88 9.11 -9.94
CA PRO A 301 -11.99 8.04 -9.44
C PRO A 301 -12.45 7.46 -8.09
N TRP A 302 -13.09 8.27 -7.24
CA TRP A 302 -13.73 7.84 -5.99
C TRP A 302 -15.01 7.00 -6.18
N GLU A 303 -15.68 7.09 -7.33
CA GLU A 303 -16.98 6.46 -7.59
C GLU A 303 -16.83 4.94 -7.80
N ARG A 304 -15.67 4.52 -8.32
CA ARG A 304 -15.20 3.12 -8.33
C ARG A 304 -14.69 2.61 -6.97
N ALA A 305 -14.57 3.49 -5.96
CA ALA A 305 -14.04 3.15 -4.63
C ALA A 305 -15.15 2.97 -3.56
N SER A 306 -16.42 2.87 -3.97
CA SER A 306 -17.43 2.20 -3.13
C SER A 306 -17.04 0.74 -2.87
N PRO A 307 -17.45 0.12 -1.75
CA PRO A 307 -17.15 -1.29 -1.45
C PRO A 307 -17.90 -2.22 -2.42
N CYS A 308 -17.29 -2.50 -3.56
CA CYS A 308 -17.81 -3.37 -4.61
C CYS A 308 -17.78 -4.83 -4.15
N VAL A 309 -18.87 -5.29 -3.52
CA VAL A 309 -19.17 -6.73 -3.45
C VAL A 309 -19.54 -7.19 -4.86
N ALA A 310 -18.52 -7.62 -5.62
CA ALA A 310 -18.71 -8.22 -6.94
C ALA A 310 -19.49 -9.53 -6.79
N ARG A 311 -20.78 -9.51 -7.17
CA ARG A 311 -21.58 -10.72 -7.37
C ARG A 311 -21.48 -11.17 -8.82
N ASP A 312 -20.50 -12.01 -9.11
CA ASP A 312 -20.41 -12.72 -10.39
C ASP A 312 -21.37 -13.93 -10.40
N ASP A 313 -22.67 -13.65 -10.44
CA ASP A 313 -23.74 -14.65 -10.51
C ASP A 313 -24.17 -14.93 -11.98
N ALA A 314 -23.38 -15.72 -12.71
CA ALA A 314 -23.82 -16.32 -13.99
C ALA A 314 -22.99 -17.58 -14.38
N PRO A 315 -23.38 -18.80 -13.96
CA PRO A 315 -22.72 -20.03 -14.42
C PRO A 315 -23.04 -20.33 -15.90
N GLY A 316 -22.01 -20.65 -16.69
CA GLY A 316 -22.16 -20.97 -18.10
C GLY A 316 -22.77 -22.35 -18.35
N LEU A 317 -23.65 -22.47 -19.35
CA LEU A 317 -24.24 -23.75 -19.77
C LEU A 317 -24.18 -23.93 -21.30
N ARG A 318 -23.41 -24.93 -21.74
CA ARG A 318 -23.45 -25.47 -23.11
C ARG A 318 -24.06 -26.87 -23.06
N GLN A 319 -25.25 -27.05 -23.65
CA GLN A 319 -25.58 -28.11 -24.61
C GLN A 319 -27.06 -28.00 -25.05
N GLY A 320 -27.45 -28.76 -26.09
CA GLY A 320 -28.67 -28.51 -26.85
C GLY A 320 -29.91 -29.31 -26.43
N GLY A 321 -31.08 -28.75 -26.74
CA GLY A 321 -32.40 -29.38 -26.70
C GLY A 321 -33.33 -28.67 -27.69
N ARG A 322 -34.42 -29.32 -28.14
CA ARG A 322 -35.37 -28.77 -29.12
C ARG A 322 -36.80 -28.78 -28.56
N CYS A 323 -37.63 -27.83 -29.02
CA CYS A 323 -39.10 -27.81 -28.94
C CYS A 323 -39.72 -27.60 -27.52
N ALA A 324 -40.91 -27.02 -27.35
CA ALA A 324 -41.82 -26.37 -28.31
C ALA A 324 -42.85 -25.40 -27.67
N VAL A 325 -43.12 -24.29 -28.39
CA VAL A 325 -44.42 -23.58 -28.57
C VAL A 325 -45.26 -23.15 -27.34
N ARG A 326 -45.40 -21.83 -27.14
CA ARG A 326 -46.66 -21.03 -27.29
C ARG A 326 -46.33 -19.52 -27.34
N GLY A 327 -47.27 -18.68 -27.83
CA GLY A 327 -47.10 -17.24 -28.13
C GLY A 327 -46.96 -16.33 -26.90
N GLU A 328 -46.76 -15.01 -27.03
CA GLU A 328 -47.13 -14.09 -28.13
C GLU A 328 -46.00 -13.08 -28.50
N PRO A 329 -46.14 -12.21 -29.53
CA PRO A 329 -45.00 -11.50 -30.13
C PRO A 329 -44.63 -10.16 -29.46
N CYS A 330 -43.32 -9.90 -29.33
CA CYS A 330 -42.76 -8.57 -29.12
C CYS A 330 -42.04 -8.10 -30.39
N SER A 331 -42.31 -6.87 -30.83
CA SER A 331 -41.84 -6.34 -32.12
C SER A 331 -40.42 -5.77 -32.03
N CYS A 332 -39.50 -6.29 -32.85
CA CYS A 332 -38.19 -5.67 -33.07
C CYS A 332 -38.31 -4.52 -34.10
N PRO A 333 -37.86 -3.29 -33.81
CA PRO A 333 -37.74 -2.25 -34.83
C PRO A 333 -36.61 -2.61 -35.80
N SER A 334 -36.92 -2.63 -37.10
CA SER A 334 -36.00 -3.00 -38.17
C SER A 334 -34.97 -1.92 -38.47
N SER A 335 -33.73 -2.31 -38.78
CA SER A 335 -32.63 -1.43 -39.18
C SER A 335 -32.72 -0.99 -40.65
N SER A 336 -32.56 0.31 -40.92
CA SER A 336 -32.14 0.94 -42.20
C SER A 336 -32.20 2.48 -42.09
N PRO A 337 -31.48 3.25 -42.93
CA PRO A 337 -30.10 3.04 -43.39
C PRO A 337 -29.23 4.30 -43.16
N SER A 338 -27.89 4.18 -43.29
CA SER A 338 -26.97 5.31 -43.10
C SER A 338 -27.01 6.32 -44.27
N PRO A 339 -27.07 7.65 -44.01
CA PRO A 339 -26.81 8.67 -45.02
C PRO A 339 -25.30 8.81 -45.27
N SER A 340 -24.90 8.97 -46.54
CA SER A 340 -23.50 9.13 -46.93
C SER A 340 -23.03 10.59 -46.89
N THR A 341 -21.96 10.91 -46.17
CA THR A 341 -21.24 12.18 -46.27
C THR A 341 -19.79 11.97 -46.69
N ARG A 342 -19.36 12.65 -47.76
CA ARG A 342 -17.98 12.57 -48.28
C ARG A 342 -17.02 13.38 -47.40
N LEU A 343 -15.82 12.85 -47.17
CA LEU A 343 -14.69 13.63 -46.65
C LEU A 343 -14.04 14.43 -47.79
N PRO A 344 -13.76 15.74 -47.61
CA PRO A 344 -12.92 16.50 -48.53
C PRO A 344 -11.42 16.25 -48.24
N SER A 345 -10.60 16.25 -49.29
CA SER A 345 -9.15 16.05 -49.21
C SER A 345 -8.38 17.33 -48.82
N PRO A 346 -7.20 17.24 -48.18
CA PRO A 346 -6.41 18.40 -47.81
C PRO A 346 -5.65 19.00 -49.01
N PRO A 347 -5.52 20.34 -49.10
CA PRO A 347 -4.68 21.01 -50.10
C PRO A 347 -3.19 20.96 -49.73
N SER A 348 -2.32 21.00 -50.76
CA SER A 348 -0.85 21.12 -50.64
C SER A 348 -0.37 22.52 -51.09
N PRO A 349 0.82 22.99 -50.68
CA PRO A 349 1.12 24.42 -50.63
C PRO A 349 1.73 25.04 -51.91
N SER A 350 1.52 26.35 -52.07
CA SER A 350 2.20 27.23 -53.05
C SER A 350 3.20 28.18 -52.37
N ARG A 351 4.03 28.90 -53.17
CA ARG A 351 5.34 29.45 -52.76
C ARG A 351 5.50 30.94 -53.13
N ALA A 352 6.56 31.57 -52.60
CA ALA A 352 7.03 32.97 -52.78
C ALA A 352 6.32 34.03 -51.90
N GLY A 353 6.98 35.09 -51.42
CA GLY A 353 8.39 35.53 -51.57
C GLY A 353 8.90 36.37 -50.37
N GLY A 354 10.20 36.72 -50.37
CA GLY A 354 10.88 37.48 -49.28
C GLY A 354 10.79 39.02 -49.42
N PRO A 355 11.64 39.84 -48.75
CA PRO A 355 13.00 39.53 -48.25
C PRO A 355 13.24 39.82 -46.73
N ALA A 356 14.50 39.67 -46.29
CA ALA A 356 14.98 39.95 -44.92
C ALA A 356 16.15 40.97 -44.91
N PRO A 357 16.52 41.53 -43.74
CA PRO A 357 17.86 41.30 -43.17
C PRO A 357 17.89 41.23 -41.60
N ALA A 358 18.94 40.81 -40.89
CA ALA A 358 20.11 39.97 -41.21
C ALA A 358 20.91 39.54 -39.95
N ALA A 359 21.57 38.36 -40.03
CA ALA A 359 22.78 37.93 -39.29
C ALA A 359 22.69 37.71 -37.74
N THR A 360 23.57 36.96 -37.05
CA THR A 360 24.89 36.35 -37.39
C THR A 360 25.11 34.92 -36.83
N ARG A 361 25.72 34.01 -37.63
CA ARG A 361 26.86 33.06 -37.35
C ARG A 361 26.84 32.17 -36.07
N ARG A 362 27.40 30.94 -35.98
CA ARG A 362 27.97 29.83 -36.83
C ARG A 362 28.38 28.69 -35.82
N TRP A 363 28.67 27.41 -36.10
CA TRP A 363 28.58 26.47 -37.25
C TRP A 363 28.83 25.02 -36.74
N SER A 364 28.54 23.96 -37.52
CA SER A 364 28.96 22.56 -37.22
C SER A 364 29.00 21.68 -38.50
N PRO A 365 29.90 20.68 -38.57
CA PRO A 365 29.76 19.47 -39.43
C PRO A 365 30.12 18.16 -38.67
N SER A 366 29.76 16.91 -39.02
CA SER A 366 28.99 16.22 -40.09
C SER A 366 28.25 15.00 -39.43
N ALA A 367 27.14 14.38 -39.89
CA ALA A 367 26.71 13.85 -41.22
C ALA A 367 27.55 12.63 -41.70
N ALA A 368 27.04 11.51 -42.26
CA ALA A 368 25.70 10.87 -42.44
C ALA A 368 25.97 9.39 -42.94
N PRO A 369 25.07 8.57 -43.56
CA PRO A 369 23.60 8.61 -43.74
C PRO A 369 22.88 7.24 -43.44
N SER A 370 21.66 7.04 -43.93
CA SER A 370 20.89 5.76 -43.90
C SER A 370 20.14 5.51 -45.24
N PRO A 371 19.74 4.27 -45.56
CA PRO A 371 18.76 3.96 -46.62
C PRO A 371 17.44 3.37 -46.06
N SER A 372 16.42 3.21 -46.93
CA SER A 372 15.07 2.72 -46.54
C SER A 372 14.41 1.87 -47.64
N ALA A 373 13.54 0.92 -47.24
CA ALA A 373 12.63 0.16 -48.11
C ALA A 373 11.47 -0.49 -47.30
N THR A 374 10.41 -0.93 -47.98
CA THR A 374 9.09 -1.33 -47.40
C THR A 374 8.79 -2.85 -47.56
N PRO A 375 7.67 -3.41 -47.00
CA PRO A 375 7.61 -4.82 -46.58
C PRO A 375 6.96 -5.81 -47.58
N ALA A 376 7.12 -7.11 -47.30
CA ALA A 376 6.47 -8.24 -47.99
C ALA A 376 5.63 -9.12 -47.02
N ARG A 377 4.73 -9.96 -47.56
CA ARG A 377 3.76 -10.79 -46.81
C ARG A 377 4.00 -12.30 -46.93
N CYS A 378 3.76 -12.99 -45.81
CA CYS A 378 3.16 -14.34 -45.66
C CYS A 378 3.54 -15.50 -46.61
N ALA A 379 4.28 -16.48 -46.08
CA ALA A 379 4.14 -17.92 -46.38
C ALA A 379 4.46 -18.73 -45.09
N ALA A 380 4.10 -20.02 -45.01
CA ALA A 380 4.22 -20.82 -43.78
C ALA A 380 4.54 -22.31 -44.03
N THR A 381 4.83 -23.03 -42.94
CA THR A 381 5.13 -24.48 -42.82
C THR A 381 6.57 -24.92 -43.21
N PRO A 382 7.09 -26.06 -42.69
CA PRO A 382 7.10 -26.42 -41.26
C PRO A 382 8.42 -27.08 -40.75
N SER A 383 8.48 -27.35 -39.43
CA SER A 383 9.24 -28.44 -38.77
C SER A 383 10.77 -28.34 -38.56
N ALA A 384 11.18 -28.03 -37.32
CA ALA A 384 12.28 -28.70 -36.60
C ALA A 384 12.20 -28.40 -35.07
N PRO A 385 12.41 -29.38 -34.17
CA PRO A 385 12.47 -29.12 -32.72
C PRO A 385 13.88 -28.69 -32.27
N PRO A 386 14.01 -27.81 -31.25
CA PRO A 386 15.32 -27.41 -30.72
C PRO A 386 15.97 -28.52 -29.84
N PRO A 387 17.31 -28.61 -29.80
CA PRO A 387 18.02 -29.59 -28.98
C PRO A 387 17.96 -29.26 -27.47
N ARG A 388 18.13 -30.28 -26.63
CA ARG A 388 18.18 -30.15 -25.17
C ARG A 388 19.45 -29.42 -24.72
N ALA A 389 19.30 -28.39 -23.89
CA ALA A 389 20.42 -27.77 -23.17
C ALA A 389 20.85 -28.63 -21.96
N ALA A 390 22.15 -28.81 -21.80
CA ALA A 390 22.79 -29.33 -20.59
C ALA A 390 23.55 -28.19 -19.89
N PRO A 391 23.76 -28.23 -18.56
CA PRO A 391 24.14 -27.03 -17.79
C PRO A 391 25.58 -26.58 -18.01
N CYS A 392 25.78 -25.26 -18.11
CA CYS A 392 27.11 -24.64 -18.18
C CYS A 392 27.66 -24.37 -16.77
N SER A 393 28.82 -24.95 -16.45
CA SER A 393 29.60 -24.64 -15.24
C SER A 393 30.56 -23.46 -15.49
N PRO A 394 30.51 -22.37 -14.69
CA PRO A 394 31.50 -21.30 -14.76
C PRO A 394 32.71 -21.59 -13.85
N SER A 395 33.86 -21.92 -14.45
CA SER A 395 35.13 -22.04 -13.71
C SER A 395 35.70 -20.67 -13.35
N TRP A 396 36.01 -20.44 -12.07
CA TRP A 396 36.73 -19.26 -11.58
C TRP A 396 38.08 -19.64 -10.95
N PRO A 397 39.13 -18.82 -11.08
CA PRO A 397 40.45 -19.11 -10.52
C PRO A 397 40.46 -19.00 -8.99
N ALA A 398 41.19 -19.89 -8.33
CA ALA A 398 41.26 -19.96 -6.88
C ALA A 398 41.93 -18.70 -6.27
N ARG A 399 41.30 -18.13 -5.24
CA ARG A 399 41.93 -17.22 -4.28
C ARG A 399 41.97 -17.87 -2.90
N MET A 400 43.00 -17.55 -2.12
CA MET A 400 43.29 -18.18 -0.83
C MET A 400 42.15 -17.96 0.18
N ALA A 401 41.75 -19.02 0.88
CA ALA A 401 40.82 -18.94 2.00
C ALA A 401 41.54 -18.51 3.29
N PRO A 402 40.92 -17.69 4.16
CA PRO A 402 41.45 -17.41 5.48
C PRO A 402 41.31 -18.62 6.42
N SER A 403 42.25 -18.77 7.34
CA SER A 403 42.29 -19.87 8.32
C SER A 403 41.09 -19.88 9.27
N PRO A 404 40.62 -21.06 9.73
CA PRO A 404 39.53 -21.15 10.70
C PRO A 404 39.95 -20.60 12.09
N PRO A 405 39.00 -20.08 12.89
CA PRO A 405 39.27 -19.59 14.24
C PRO A 405 39.62 -20.73 15.21
N PRO A 406 40.43 -20.47 16.25
CA PRO A 406 40.81 -21.49 17.24
C PRO A 406 39.61 -21.90 18.13
N PRO A 407 39.59 -23.14 18.65
CA PRO A 407 38.52 -23.63 19.50
C PRO A 407 38.46 -22.90 20.85
N PRO A 408 37.26 -22.79 21.48
CA PRO A 408 37.09 -22.08 22.73
C PRO A 408 37.84 -22.76 23.88
N ARG A 409 38.66 -21.97 24.61
CA ARG A 409 39.37 -22.45 25.80
C ARG A 409 38.38 -22.80 26.91
N ARG A 410 38.39 -24.06 27.34
CA ARG A 410 37.71 -24.49 28.59
C ARG A 410 38.23 -23.64 29.76
N ARG A 411 37.37 -22.85 30.39
CA ARG A 411 37.64 -22.29 31.73
C ARG A 411 37.38 -23.37 32.76
N ALA A 412 38.35 -23.63 33.64
CA ALA A 412 38.16 -24.49 34.80
C ALA A 412 37.22 -23.81 35.83
N ALA A 413 36.48 -24.62 36.59
CA ALA A 413 35.67 -24.13 37.70
C ALA A 413 36.55 -23.78 38.91
N PRO A 414 36.31 -22.65 39.60
CA PRO A 414 36.85 -22.43 40.95
C PRO A 414 36.23 -23.40 41.95
N SER A 415 37.02 -23.82 42.94
CA SER A 415 36.58 -24.73 44.01
C SER A 415 35.70 -24.04 45.05
N SER A 416 34.84 -24.83 45.69
CA SER A 416 34.09 -24.43 46.89
C SER A 416 35.00 -24.34 48.12
N SER A 417 34.86 -23.27 48.90
CA SER A 417 35.36 -23.18 50.29
C SER A 417 34.31 -22.50 51.18
N SER A 418 34.40 -22.69 52.50
CA SER A 418 33.24 -22.61 53.41
C SER A 418 33.42 -21.71 54.64
N ARG A 419 32.36 -20.96 54.97
CA ARG A 419 31.90 -20.44 56.29
C ARG A 419 30.47 -19.91 56.08
N ALA A 420 29.43 -20.31 56.83
CA ALA A 420 29.14 -20.03 58.25
C ALA A 420 28.98 -18.51 58.53
N ALA A 421 27.86 -17.99 59.05
CA ALA A 421 26.57 -18.57 59.49
C ALA A 421 25.47 -17.44 59.39
N SER A 422 24.19 -17.50 59.81
CA SER A 422 23.44 -18.34 60.78
C SER A 422 21.92 -18.36 60.46
N THR A 423 21.14 -19.20 61.18
CA THR A 423 19.66 -19.08 61.36
C THR A 423 19.33 -18.08 62.49
N PRO A 424 18.08 -17.56 62.68
CA PRO A 424 16.78 -18.28 62.79
C PRO A 424 15.66 -17.72 61.85
N GLY A 425 14.43 -18.26 61.80
CA GLY A 425 13.85 -19.48 62.39
C GLY A 425 12.33 -19.35 62.68
N ARG A 426 11.58 -20.47 62.66
CA ARG A 426 10.10 -20.63 62.80
C ARG A 426 9.29 -20.07 61.60
N SER A 427 8.35 -20.81 60.98
CA SER A 427 7.08 -21.47 61.43
C SER A 427 5.91 -20.47 61.55
N THR A 428 4.63 -20.82 61.30
CA THR A 428 3.98 -22.13 61.14
C THR A 428 2.75 -22.02 60.21
N ALA A 429 2.23 -23.13 59.67
CA ALA A 429 0.98 -23.12 58.87
C ALA A 429 -0.29 -23.21 59.75
N ARG A 430 -1.38 -22.53 59.34
CA ARG A 430 -2.78 -23.05 59.32
C ARG A 430 -3.85 -22.03 58.90
N THR A 431 -4.80 -22.50 58.09
CA THR A 431 -6.21 -22.04 57.97
C THR A 431 -7.06 -22.67 59.10
N PRO A 432 -8.38 -22.38 59.33
CA PRO A 432 -9.36 -21.69 58.46
C PRO A 432 -10.39 -20.74 59.16
N ALA A 433 -11.34 -20.24 58.34
CA ALA A 433 -12.80 -20.16 58.61
C ALA A 433 -13.48 -18.98 59.38
N SER A 434 -14.64 -18.62 58.80
CA SER A 434 -15.96 -18.33 59.44
C SER A 434 -16.36 -16.90 59.85
N GLY A 435 -17.61 -16.57 59.48
CA GLY A 435 -18.51 -15.58 60.09
C GLY A 435 -18.37 -14.10 59.68
N CYS A 436 -19.40 -13.26 59.74
CA CYS A 436 -20.85 -13.42 59.54
C CYS A 436 -21.55 -12.04 59.67
N CYS A 437 -22.83 -11.93 59.26
CA CYS A 437 -23.74 -10.80 59.52
C CYS A 437 -23.44 -9.44 58.80
N ALA A 438 -24.40 -8.56 58.54
CA ALA A 438 -25.88 -8.68 58.41
C ALA A 438 -26.46 -7.40 57.75
N THR A 439 -27.80 -7.36 57.53
CA THR A 439 -28.60 -6.30 56.87
C THR A 439 -28.36 -6.19 55.36
N CYS A 440 -29.26 -6.52 54.43
CA CYS A 440 -30.69 -6.86 54.45
C CYS A 440 -31.68 -5.71 54.66
N SER A 441 -32.29 -5.24 53.57
CA SER A 441 -33.71 -4.85 53.53
C SER A 441 -34.31 -5.02 52.11
N THR A 442 -35.17 -6.03 51.97
CA THR A 442 -36.43 -6.12 51.18
C THR A 442 -36.58 -5.57 49.75
N ALA A 443 -37.46 -6.10 48.86
CA ALA A 443 -38.01 -7.45 48.61
C ALA A 443 -39.16 -7.37 47.58
N ARG A 444 -39.14 -8.20 46.52
CA ARG A 444 -40.29 -8.92 45.89
C ARG A 444 -39.82 -9.67 44.62
N ARG A 445 -39.84 -11.01 44.63
CA ARG A 445 -40.82 -11.92 43.97
C ARG A 445 -40.55 -12.12 42.45
N CYS A 446 -40.11 -13.31 42.02
CA CYS A 446 -40.93 -14.50 41.60
C CYS A 446 -41.61 -14.28 40.22
N ARG A 447 -41.58 -15.17 39.21
CA ARG A 447 -41.21 -16.61 39.05
C ARG A 447 -40.36 -16.77 37.75
N ALA A 448 -39.32 -17.61 37.69
CA ALA A 448 -39.36 -19.06 37.44
C ALA A 448 -40.06 -19.50 36.12
N CYS A 449 -39.26 -19.90 35.13
CA CYS A 449 -39.57 -20.94 34.15
C CYS A 449 -38.25 -21.67 33.78
N SER A 450 -38.33 -22.88 33.24
CA SER A 450 -37.21 -23.84 33.19
C SER A 450 -36.91 -24.39 31.79
N SER A 451 -35.74 -25.01 31.65
CA SER A 451 -35.34 -25.97 30.60
C SER A 451 -35.44 -25.52 29.13
N ARG A 452 -34.29 -25.38 28.47
CA ARG A 452 -33.58 -26.54 27.91
C ARG A 452 -32.07 -26.33 27.98
#